data_AF-A0A0L8HND2-F1
#
_entry.id   AF-A0A0L8HND2-F1
#
_cell.length_a   1.000
_cell.length_b   1.000
_cell.length_c   1.000
_cell.angle_alpha   90.00
_cell.angle_beta   90.00
_cell.angle_gamma   90.00
#
_symmetry.space_group_name_H-M   'P 1'
#
loop_
_entity.id
_entity.type
_entity.pdbx_description
1 polymer ?
#
loop_
_entity_poly.entity_id
_entity_poly.type
_entity_poly.pdbx_seq_one_letter_code
_entity_poly.pdbx_strand_id
1 'polypeptide(L)' 'RYFVESKWCMFEYNLAKMEYIHTERNIVIIVVLEQVPHRQLPLPILEQIKNQSYIEFPKENEIAQEMFWKNLKHSLQLKD' A
#
# COMPACT_ATOMS: atom_id res chain seq x y z
N ARG A 1 6.15 -7.51 7.78
CA ARG A 1 6.03 -7.79 9.22
C ARG A 1 6.60 -6.65 10.06
N TYR A 2 7.91 -6.36 10.01
CA TYR A 2 8.49 -5.30 10.87
C TYR A 2 7.83 -3.93 10.70
N PHE A 3 7.48 -3.56 9.47
CA PHE A 3 6.76 -2.31 9.19
C PHE A 3 5.43 -2.23 9.96
N VAL A 4 4.56 -3.23 9.83
CA VAL A 4 3.22 -3.24 10.45
C VAL A 4 3.26 -3.34 11.98
N GLU A 5 4.32 -3.92 12.55
CA GLU A 5 4.52 -4.00 13.99
C GLU A 5 5.08 -2.68 14.57
N SER A 6 5.66 -1.83 13.73
CA SER A 6 6.22 -0.55 14.15
C SER A 6 5.16 0.56 14.20
N LYS A 7 5.43 1.58 15.02
CA LYS A 7 4.62 2.82 15.03
C LYS A 7 4.64 3.56 13.68
N TRP A 8 5.65 3.31 12.86
CA TRP A 8 5.84 3.96 11.57
C TRP A 8 4.71 3.62 10.57
N CYS A 9 4.19 2.39 10.59
CA CYS A 9 3.12 1.98 9.67
C CYS A 9 1.85 2.81 9.84
N MET A 10 1.37 2.99 11.07
CA MET A 10 0.18 3.79 11.33
C MET A 10 0.45 5.30 11.17
N PHE A 11 1.67 5.76 11.45
CA PHE A 11 2.05 7.15 11.21
C PHE A 11 1.92 7.51 9.72
N GLU A 12 2.56 6.74 8.83
CA GLU A 12 2.51 6.96 7.38
C GLU A 12 1.09 6.86 6.82
N TYR A 13 0.34 5.85 7.27
CA TYR A 13 -1.05 5.67 6.84
C TYR A 13 -1.93 6.86 7.22
N ASN A 14 -1.81 7.35 8.45
CA ASN A 14 -2.59 8.49 8.91
C ASN A 14 -2.19 9.78 8.19
N LEU A 15 -0.91 9.98 7.91
CA LEU A 15 -0.42 11.12 7.13
C LEU A 15 -1.01 11.12 5.72
N ALA A 16 -0.97 9.97 5.03
CA ALA A 16 -1.56 9.83 3.70
C ALA A 16 -3.09 9.97 3.70
N LYS A 17 -3.78 9.49 4.75
CA LYS A 17 -5.22 9.70 4.91
C LYS A 17 -5.60 11.16 5.16
N MET A 18 -4.79 11.89 5.91
CA MET A 18 -5.01 13.32 6.14
C MET A 18 -4.93 14.11 4.82
N GLU A 19 -3.91 13.80 4.02
CA GLU A 19 -3.72 14.45 2.72
C GLU A 19 -4.82 14.04 1.70
N TYR A 20 -5.30 12.79 1.74
CA TYR A 20 -6.49 12.35 1.00
C TYR A 20 -7.72 13.22 1.32
N ILE A 21 -7.99 13.43 2.61
CA ILE A 21 -9.13 14.23 3.07
C ILE A 21 -8.97 15.69 2.63
N HIS A 22 -7.75 16.23 2.67
CA HIS A 22 -7.49 17.63 2.33
C HIS A 22 -7.58 17.90 0.83
N THR A 23 -7.15 16.96 0.00
CA THR A 23 -7.04 17.14 -1.46
C THR A 23 -8.16 16.48 -2.25
N GLU A 24 -8.99 15.64 -1.61
CA GLU A 24 -9.96 14.73 -2.23
C GLU A 24 -9.37 13.76 -3.26
N ARG A 25 -8.03 13.63 -3.33
CA ARG A 25 -7.32 12.74 -4.26
C ARG A 25 -6.98 11.43 -3.58
N ASN A 26 -7.31 10.30 -4.22
CA ASN A 26 -6.91 8.98 -3.71
C ASN A 26 -5.39 8.75 -3.84
N ILE A 27 -4.65 9.14 -2.81
CA ILE A 27 -3.18 9.10 -2.78
C ILE A 27 -2.60 7.90 -2.02
N VAL A 28 -3.43 7.02 -1.46
CA VAL A 28 -2.93 5.90 -0.63
C VAL A 28 -2.67 4.69 -1.52
N ILE A 29 -1.39 4.40 -1.76
CA ILE A 29 -0.95 3.16 -2.43
C ILE A 29 -0.39 2.21 -1.38
N ILE A 30 -0.98 1.01 -1.27
CA ILE A 30 -0.48 -0.05 -0.39
C ILE A 30 0.33 -1.05 -1.23
N VAL A 31 1.60 -1.21 -0.87
CA VAL A 31 2.49 -2.23 -1.43
C VAL A 31 2.74 -3.32 -0.39
N VAL A 32 2.39 -4.55 -0.73
CA VAL A 32 2.64 -5.74 0.10
C VAL A 32 3.95 -6.37 -0.36
N LEU A 33 5.03 -6.04 0.34
CA LEU A 33 6.36 -6.60 0.05
C LEU A 33 6.50 -8.05 0.51
N GLU A 34 5.73 -8.47 1.50
CA GLU A 34 5.72 -9.84 2.01
C GLU A 34 4.36 -10.17 2.60
N GLN A 35 3.98 -11.45 2.53
CA GLN A 35 2.73 -11.88 3.12
C GLN A 35 2.75 -11.68 4.64
N VAL A 36 1.75 -10.95 5.13
CA VAL A 36 1.53 -10.72 6.55
C VAL A 36 0.17 -11.30 6.92
N PRO A 37 0.07 -12.23 7.89
CA PRO A 37 -1.20 -12.76 8.34
C PRO A 37 -2.16 -11.63 8.72
N HIS A 38 -3.42 -11.68 8.28
CA HIS A 38 -4.42 -10.63 8.55
C HIS A 38 -4.56 -10.29 10.05
N ARG A 39 -4.38 -11.28 10.94
CA ARG A 39 -4.38 -11.10 12.40
C ARG A 39 -3.29 -10.16 12.94
N GLN A 40 -2.25 -9.91 12.15
CA GLN A 40 -1.14 -9.00 12.50
C GLN A 40 -1.29 -7.62 11.85
N LEU A 41 -2.27 -7.44 10.96
CA LEU A 41 -2.51 -6.15 10.33
C LEU A 41 -3.34 -5.27 11.28
N PRO A 42 -2.97 -3.99 11.46
CA PRO A 42 -3.85 -3.02 12.09
C PRO A 42 -5.20 -2.98 11.37
N LEU A 43 -6.30 -2.87 12.13
CA LEU A 43 -7.66 -2.85 11.57
C LEU A 43 -7.84 -1.85 10.41
N PRO A 44 -7.35 -0.59 10.47
CA PRO A 44 -7.50 0.35 9.37
C PRO A 44 -6.82 -0.09 8.08
N ILE A 45 -5.65 -0.74 8.19
CA ILE A 45 -4.92 -1.27 7.04
C ILE A 45 -5.68 -2.47 6.45
N LEU A 46 -6.22 -3.33 7.30
CA LEU A 46 -7.02 -4.48 6.86
C LEU A 46 -8.28 -4.04 6.11
N GLU A 47 -8.98 -3.03 6.62
CA GLU A 47 -10.17 -2.45 5.95
C GLU A 47 -9.79 -1.80 4.61
N GLN A 48 -8.68 -1.06 4.58
CA GLN A 48 -8.17 -0.44 3.35
C GLN A 48 -7.85 -1.49 2.28
N ILE A 49 -7.17 -2.59 2.65
CA ILE A 49 -6.84 -3.69 1.73
C ILE A 49 -8.10 -4.42 1.22
N LYS A 50 -9.14 -4.54 2.05
CA LYS A 50 -10.41 -5.17 1.62
C LYS A 50 -11.21 -4.29 0.67
N ASN A 51 -11.21 -2.98 0.91
CA ASN A 51 -12.07 -2.04 0.22
C ASN A 51 -11.40 -1.39 -1.00
N GLN A 52 -10.07 -1.46 -1.11
CA GLN A 52 -9.30 -0.84 -2.18
C GLN A 52 -8.23 -1.79 -2.73
N SER A 53 -7.69 -1.46 -3.91
CA SER A 53 -6.62 -2.24 -4.54
C SER A 53 -5.29 -2.06 -3.80
N TYR A 54 -4.61 -3.18 -3.54
CA TYR A 54 -3.24 -3.22 -3.07
C TYR A 54 -2.35 -3.90 -4.14
N ILE A 55 -1.04 -3.64 -4.09
CA ILE A 55 -0.08 -4.20 -5.05
C ILE A 55 0.86 -5.15 -4.32
N GLU A 56 0.88 -6.43 -4.71
CA GLU A 56 1.83 -7.41 -4.18
C GLU A 56 3.15 -7.36 -4.95
N PHE A 57 4.27 -7.43 -4.24
CA PHE A 57 5.59 -7.55 -4.86
C PHE A 57 5.90 -9.02 -5.16
N PRO A 58 6.10 -9.40 -6.44
CA PRO A 58 6.33 -10.79 -6.81
C PRO A 58 7.79 -11.20 -6.55
N LYS A 59 8.11 -11.59 -5.31
CA LYS A 59 9.48 -11.91 -4.88
C LYS A 59 10.19 -12.97 -5.74
N GLU A 60 9.46 -13.95 -6.26
CA GLU A 60 10.03 -15.15 -6.89
C GLU A 60 10.03 -15.12 -8.42
N ASN A 61 9.54 -14.04 -9.05
CA ASN A 61 9.38 -13.98 -10.51
C ASN A 61 9.89 -12.65 -11.06
N GLU A 62 11.10 -12.67 -11.64
CA GLU A 62 11.77 -11.48 -12.18
C GLU A 62 10.96 -10.78 -13.29
N ILE A 63 10.31 -11.54 -14.17
CA ILE A 63 9.43 -10.99 -15.23
C ILE A 63 8.23 -10.27 -14.61
N ALA A 64 7.64 -10.86 -13.56
CA ALA A 64 6.55 -10.22 -12.83
C ALA A 64 7.02 -8.98 -12.04
N GLN A 65 8.28 -8.92 -11.59
CA GLN A 65 8.83 -7.74 -10.93
C GLN A 65 8.93 -6.55 -11.90
N GLU A 66 9.28 -6.79 -13.16
CA GLU A 66 9.28 -5.75 -14.18
C GLU A 66 7.86 -5.16 -14.36
N MET A 67 6.85 -6.03 -14.44
CA MET A 67 5.44 -5.59 -14.51
C MET A 67 5.01 -4.85 -13.25
N PHE A 68 5.43 -5.30 -12.07
CA PHE A 68 5.19 -4.60 -10.79
C PHE A 68 5.70 -3.16 -10.86
N TRP A 69 6.97 -2.95 -11.25
CA TRP A 69 7.55 -1.61 -11.30
C TRP A 69 6.87 -0.72 -12.34
N LYS A 70 6.47 -1.29 -13.48
CA LYS A 70 5.71 -0.57 -14.51
C LYS A 70 4.35 -0.12 -13.97
N ASN A 71 3.62 -1.00 -13.29
CA ASN A 71 2.32 -0.69 -12.69
C ASN A 71 2.44 0.33 -11.58
N LEU A 72 3.43 0.18 -10.69
CA LEU A 72 3.66 1.13 -9.60
C LEU A 72 4.00 2.53 -10.12
N LYS A 73 4.88 2.65 -11.13
CA LYS A 73 5.17 3.93 -11.77
C LYS A 73 3.91 4.55 -12.37
N HIS A 74 3.06 3.76 -13.01
CA HIS A 74 1.80 4.25 -13.56
C HIS A 74 0.84 4.75 -12.47
N SER A 75 0.71 4.03 -11.36
CA SER A 75 -0.12 4.42 -10.21
C SER A 75 0.38 5.70 -9.53
N LEU A 76 1.69 5.93 -9.51
CA LEU A 76 2.30 7.14 -8.94
C LEU A 76 2.13 8.38 -9.84
N GLN A 77 1.99 8.19 -11.16
CA GLN A 77 1.78 9.27 -12.13
C GLN A 77 0.32 9.75 -12.16
N LEU A 78 -0.32 9.84 -10.98
CA LEU A 78 -1.71 10.30 -10.76
C LEU A 78 -2.25 11.09 -11.97
N LYS A 79 -3.20 10.51 -12.71
CA LYS A 79 -4.01 11.30 -13.62
C LYS A 79 -4.85 12.24 -12.76
N ASP A 80 -4.71 13.54 -13.03
CA ASP A 80 -5.67 14.56 -12.57
C ASP A 80 -7.11 14.19 -12.96
#